data_AF-K0VQ28-F1
#
_entry.id   AF-K0VQ28-F1
#
_cell.length_a   1.000
_cell.length_b   1.000
_cell.length_c   1.000
_cell.angle_alpha   90.00
_cell.angle_beta   90.00
_cell.angle_gamma   90.00
#
_symmetry.space_group_name_H-M   'P 1'
#
loop_
_entity.id
_entity.type
_entity.pdbx_description
1 polymer ?
#
loop_
_entity_poly.entity_id
_entity_poly.type
_entity_poly.pdbx_seq_one_letter_code
_entity_poly.pdbx_strand_id
1 'polypeptide(L)'
;MPVVAHGAEAAGKAAPTPLSAYELYRMYGDRTWTWGTGGGHFFAEGRRFVAWTNDKGKQSFAEGRWVVDDFGQLCMRATWTNAEGAGRASTCFGHQKIGKVIYQRRQPDGNWYVFRHATARDDDEFRKLIPVDTVSAKALELKQVLLSQEVAR
;
A
#
# COMPACT_ATOMS: atom_id res chain seq x y z
N MET A 1 -41.31 -39.37 28.08
CA MET A 1 -39.94 -39.49 27.54
C MET A 1 -39.59 -38.18 26.85
N PRO A 2 -38.49 -37.49 27.21
CA PRO A 2 -38.16 -36.20 26.63
C PRO A 2 -37.44 -36.42 25.29
N VAL A 3 -37.78 -35.62 24.28
CA VAL A 3 -37.01 -35.55 23.02
C VAL A 3 -36.30 -34.21 22.98
N VAL A 4 -35.03 -34.33 22.65
CA VAL A 4 -33.90 -33.40 22.80
C VAL A 4 -34.08 -32.10 22.00
N ALA A 5 -33.58 -31.01 22.59
CA ALA A 5 -33.37 -29.73 21.95
C ALA A 5 -32.43 -29.85 20.73
N HIS A 6 -32.81 -29.27 19.60
CA HIS A 6 -31.88 -28.95 18.51
C HIS A 6 -31.49 -27.49 18.65
N GLY A 7 -30.37 -27.25 19.35
CA GLY A 7 -29.65 -25.99 19.24
C GLY A 7 -29.03 -25.92 17.86
N ALA A 8 -29.48 -24.98 17.04
CA ALA A 8 -28.79 -24.63 15.81
C ALA A 8 -27.44 -23.99 16.17
N GLU A 9 -26.34 -24.68 15.90
CA GLU A 9 -25.00 -24.07 15.90
C GLU A 9 -24.94 -23.00 14.81
N ALA A 10 -25.03 -21.74 15.20
CA ALA A 10 -24.61 -20.64 14.36
C ALA A 10 -23.08 -20.73 14.21
N ALA A 11 -22.60 -21.14 13.04
CA ALA A 11 -21.19 -21.03 12.67
C ALA A 11 -20.77 -19.55 12.72
N GLY A 12 -20.16 -19.15 13.84
CA GLY A 12 -19.78 -17.76 14.10
C GLY A 12 -18.74 -17.27 13.10
N LYS A 13 -19.03 -16.15 12.43
CA LYS A 13 -18.05 -15.46 11.57
C LYS A 13 -16.85 -15.06 12.43
N ALA A 14 -15.65 -15.55 12.10
CA ALA A 14 -14.42 -15.17 12.79
C ALA A 14 -14.26 -13.63 12.81
N ALA A 15 -13.90 -13.08 13.97
CA ALA A 15 -13.68 -11.64 14.11
C ALA A 15 -12.46 -11.19 13.27
N PRO A 16 -12.50 -9.99 12.66
CA PRO A 16 -11.32 -9.43 11.99
C PRO A 16 -10.18 -9.21 12.99
N THR A 17 -8.96 -9.57 12.58
CA THR A 17 -7.74 -9.30 13.35
C THR A 17 -6.81 -8.42 12.53
N PRO A 18 -6.18 -7.38 13.11
CA PRO A 18 -5.17 -6.61 12.38
C PRO A 18 -4.01 -7.49 11.90
N LEU A 19 -3.39 -7.11 10.78
CA LEU A 19 -2.08 -7.67 10.43
C LEU A 19 -1.02 -7.05 11.35
N SER A 20 -0.04 -7.86 11.75
CA SER A 20 1.13 -7.37 12.49
C SER A 20 2.04 -6.50 11.61
N ALA A 21 2.90 -5.71 12.25
CA ALA A 21 3.94 -4.93 11.60
C ALA A 21 4.86 -5.85 10.76
N TYR A 22 5.17 -7.05 11.27
CA TYR A 22 6.00 -8.03 10.58
C TYR A 22 5.31 -8.61 9.32
N GLU A 23 4.03 -8.96 9.40
CA GLU A 23 3.26 -9.45 8.24
C GLU A 23 3.22 -8.39 7.13
N LEU A 24 2.97 -7.12 7.49
CA LEU A 24 2.99 -6.01 6.54
C LEU A 24 4.39 -5.77 5.98
N TYR A 25 5.43 -5.85 6.82
CA TYR A 25 6.80 -5.71 6.35
C TYR A 25 7.16 -6.78 5.30
N ARG A 26 6.81 -8.04 5.56
CA ARG A 26 7.04 -9.14 4.61
C ARG A 26 6.21 -9.02 3.33
N MET A 27 5.08 -8.34 3.40
CA MET A 27 4.17 -8.12 2.28
C MET A 27 4.64 -7.00 1.35
N TYR A 28 5.18 -5.91 1.89
CA TYR A 28 5.55 -4.73 1.11
C TYR A 28 7.04 -4.59 0.86
N GLY A 29 7.90 -5.07 1.77
CA GLY A 29 9.35 -4.91 1.68
C GLY A 29 9.93 -5.44 0.36
N ASP A 30 10.79 -4.62 -0.25
CA ASP A 30 11.46 -4.82 -1.54
C ASP A 30 10.49 -5.13 -2.69
N ARG A 31 9.29 -4.53 -2.64
CA ARG A 31 8.29 -4.63 -3.70
C ARG A 31 7.85 -3.26 -4.16
N THR A 32 7.39 -3.23 -5.40
CA THR A 32 6.67 -2.09 -5.97
C THR A 32 5.19 -2.38 -5.97
N TRP A 33 4.39 -1.47 -5.42
CA TRP A 33 2.95 -1.44 -5.65
C TRP A 33 2.67 -0.64 -6.92
N THR A 34 2.17 -1.32 -7.96
CA THR A 34 1.83 -0.70 -9.23
C THR A 34 0.41 -0.13 -9.21
N TRP A 35 0.24 1.06 -9.76
CA TRP A 35 -1.02 1.79 -9.89
C TRP A 35 -1.26 2.10 -11.38
N GLY A 36 -2.50 2.43 -11.76
CA GLY A 36 -2.80 2.80 -13.15
C GLY A 36 -2.04 4.03 -13.67
N THR A 37 -1.59 4.89 -12.76
CA THR A 37 -0.87 6.13 -13.07
C THR A 37 0.60 6.11 -12.61
N GLY A 38 1.13 4.99 -12.12
CA GLY A 38 2.51 4.95 -11.62
C GLY A 38 2.73 3.85 -10.59
N GLY A 39 3.49 4.13 -9.55
CA GLY A 39 3.71 3.16 -8.47
C GLY A 39 4.59 3.70 -7.35
N GLY A 40 4.70 2.89 -6.29
CA GLY A 40 5.59 3.15 -5.16
C GLY A 40 6.39 1.91 -4.78
N HIS A 41 7.70 2.05 -4.63
CA HIS A 41 8.61 1.01 -4.18
C HIS A 41 8.95 1.18 -2.71
N PHE A 42 8.85 0.08 -1.98
CA PHE A 42 9.00 0.01 -0.53
C PHE A 42 10.30 -0.71 -0.20
N PHE A 43 11.41 0.03 -0.15
CA PHE A 43 12.70 -0.55 0.23
C PHE A 43 12.62 -1.09 1.65
N ALA A 44 12.98 -2.37 1.83
CA ALA A 44 13.12 -2.98 3.14
C ALA A 44 14.20 -2.24 3.95
N GLU A 45 15.35 -1.99 3.30
CA GLU A 45 16.45 -1.26 3.87
C GLU A 45 16.08 0.20 4.19
N GLY A 46 16.30 0.58 5.45
CA GLY A 46 16.05 1.95 5.93
C GLY A 46 14.59 2.39 5.83
N ARG A 47 13.66 1.47 5.52
CA ARG A 47 12.24 1.75 5.33
C ARG A 47 11.99 2.89 4.34
N ARG A 48 12.83 3.02 3.31
CA ARG A 48 12.72 4.08 2.31
C ARG A 48 11.54 3.83 1.38
N PHE A 49 10.91 4.91 0.95
CA PHE A 49 9.83 4.88 -0.02
C PHE A 49 10.18 5.79 -1.18
N VAL A 50 10.07 5.28 -2.40
CA VAL A 50 10.22 6.05 -3.64
C VAL A 50 8.99 5.80 -4.49
N ALA A 51 8.45 6.85 -5.08
CA ALA A 51 7.32 6.73 -5.98
C ALA A 51 7.46 7.65 -7.17
N TRP A 52 6.71 7.32 -8.21
CA TRP A 52 6.47 8.17 -9.36
C TRP A 52 5.02 8.02 -9.79
N THR A 53 4.43 9.12 -10.25
CA THR A 53 3.11 9.14 -10.88
C THR A 53 3.11 10.02 -12.11
N ASN A 54 2.19 9.72 -13.02
CA ASN A 54 1.78 10.52 -14.14
C ASN A 54 0.24 10.50 -14.20
N ASP A 55 -0.38 11.51 -13.61
CA ASP A 55 -1.83 11.68 -13.69
C ASP A 55 -2.17 12.72 -14.76
N LYS A 56 -2.72 12.25 -15.89
CA LYS A 56 -3.14 13.11 -17.02
C LYS A 56 -2.04 14.08 -17.49
N GLY A 57 -0.79 13.62 -17.55
CA GLY A 57 0.37 14.42 -17.97
C GLY A 57 1.05 15.18 -16.83
N LYS A 58 0.46 15.21 -15.63
CA LYS A 58 1.09 15.80 -14.45
C LYS A 58 1.99 14.79 -13.78
N GLN A 59 3.28 14.88 -14.08
CA GLN A 59 4.29 14.00 -13.52
C GLN A 59 4.75 14.49 -12.15
N SER A 60 4.94 13.56 -11.22
CA SER A 60 5.53 13.82 -9.91
C SER A 60 6.35 12.63 -9.46
N PHE A 61 7.42 12.90 -8.71
CA PHE A 61 8.16 11.87 -7.98
C PHE A 61 8.02 12.11 -6.48
N ALA A 62 8.17 11.05 -5.70
CA ALA A 62 8.17 11.15 -4.25
C ALA A 62 9.34 10.41 -3.63
N GLU A 63 9.90 10.99 -2.57
CA GLU A 63 10.91 10.36 -1.73
C GLU A 63 10.49 10.48 -0.27
N GLY A 64 10.70 9.42 0.50
CA GLY A 64 10.30 9.39 1.91
C GLY A 64 10.53 8.05 2.59
N ARG A 65 9.63 7.73 3.52
CA ARG A 65 9.66 6.49 4.30
C ARG A 65 8.29 5.82 4.34
N TRP A 66 8.28 4.51 4.56
CA TRP A 66 7.07 3.76 4.83
C TRP A 66 7.11 3.12 6.22
N VAL A 67 6.03 3.26 6.96
CA VAL A 67 5.93 2.78 8.35
C VAL A 67 4.81 1.76 8.44
N VAL A 68 5.01 0.73 9.27
CA VAL A 68 3.98 -0.26 9.61
C VAL A 68 3.91 -0.43 11.11
N ASP A 69 2.74 -0.80 11.62
CA ASP A 69 2.51 -1.09 13.04
C ASP A 69 1.66 -2.36 13.24
N ASP A 70 1.52 -2.77 14.50
CA ASP A 70 0.75 -3.97 14.88
C ASP A 70 -0.77 -3.76 14.89
N PHE A 71 -1.24 -2.57 14.51
CA PHE A 71 -2.67 -2.27 14.30
C PHE A 71 -3.07 -2.43 12.84
N GLY A 72 -2.23 -3.07 12.01
CA GLY A 72 -2.52 -3.31 10.60
C GLY A 72 -2.28 -2.09 9.72
N GLN A 73 -1.63 -1.04 10.22
CA GLN A 73 -1.44 0.17 9.44
C GLN A 73 -0.17 0.09 8.60
N LEU A 74 -0.28 0.54 7.34
CA LEU A 74 0.82 0.92 6.47
C LEU A 74 0.67 2.40 6.14
N CYS A 75 1.70 3.22 6.34
CA CYS A 75 1.70 4.62 5.92
C CYS A 75 2.88 4.92 5.00
N MET A 76 2.60 5.49 3.83
CA MET A 76 3.59 6.11 2.94
C MET A 76 3.70 7.59 3.29
N ARG A 77 4.84 7.99 3.84
CA ARG A 77 5.13 9.39 4.25
C ARG A 77 6.21 9.93 3.34
N ALA A 78 5.85 10.80 2.41
CA ALA A 78 6.77 11.25 1.36
C ALA A 78 6.59 12.73 1.02
N THR A 79 7.65 13.31 0.47
CA THR A 79 7.59 14.61 -0.19
C THR A 79 7.40 14.37 -1.67
N TRP A 80 6.27 14.82 -2.21
CA TRP A 80 5.95 14.78 -3.63
C TRP A 80 6.46 16.06 -4.27
N THR A 81 7.18 15.93 -5.37
CA THR A 81 7.77 17.05 -6.10
C THR A 81 7.33 17.00 -7.55
N ASN A 82 6.94 18.15 -8.09
CA ASN A 82 6.58 18.35 -9.49
C ASN A 82 7.04 19.77 -9.93
N ALA A 83 6.66 20.18 -11.14
CA ALA A 83 7.01 21.50 -11.68
C ALA A 83 6.38 22.69 -10.92
N GLU A 84 5.35 22.45 -10.12
CA GLU A 84 4.66 23.46 -9.32
C GLU A 84 5.30 23.61 -7.92
N GLY A 85 6.07 22.61 -7.46
CA GLY A 85 6.82 22.65 -6.20
C GLY A 85 6.85 21.31 -5.47
N ALA A 86 7.23 21.37 -4.19
CA ALA A 86 7.33 20.21 -3.30
C ALA A 86 6.30 20.28 -2.16
N GLY A 87 5.62 19.17 -1.88
CA GLY A 87 4.62 19.06 -0.82
C GLY A 87 4.71 17.74 -0.07
N ARG A 88 4.61 17.78 1.26
CA ARG A 88 4.57 16.56 2.09
C ARG A 88 3.17 15.97 2.11
N ALA A 89 3.06 14.67 1.90
CA ALA A 89 1.82 13.93 2.04
C ALA A 89 2.04 12.60 2.78
N SER A 90 1.03 12.21 3.57
CA SER A 90 0.97 10.90 4.20
C SER A 90 -0.29 10.19 3.74
N THR A 91 -0.15 9.03 3.10
CA THR A 91 -1.27 8.16 2.74
C THR A 91 -1.16 6.86 3.52
N CYS A 92 -2.20 6.52 4.26
CA CYS A 92 -2.21 5.34 5.12
C CYS A 92 -3.30 4.34 4.71
N PHE A 93 -3.03 3.06 4.93
CA PHE A 93 -3.91 1.94 4.66
C PHE A 93 -3.98 1.03 5.88
N GLY A 94 -5.19 0.70 6.31
CA GLY A 94 -5.43 -0.33 7.33
C GLY A 94 -5.53 -1.71 6.68
N HIS A 95 -5.08 -2.74 7.38
CA HIS A 95 -5.13 -4.12 6.97
C HIS A 95 -5.64 -5.01 8.09
N GLN A 96 -6.60 -5.87 7.78
CA GLN A 96 -7.12 -6.87 8.71
C GLN A 96 -7.33 -8.20 7.99
N LYS A 97 -7.30 -9.31 8.71
CA LYS A 97 -7.56 -10.65 8.19
C LYS A 97 -8.75 -11.29 8.88
N ILE A 98 -9.54 -12.01 8.09
CA ILE A 98 -10.59 -12.93 8.55
C ILE A 98 -10.25 -14.29 7.94
N GLY A 99 -9.82 -15.24 8.78
CA GLY A 99 -9.22 -16.48 8.30
C GLY A 99 -7.99 -16.21 7.42
N LYS A 100 -8.03 -16.65 6.16
CA LYS A 100 -6.94 -16.46 5.17
C LYS A 100 -7.18 -15.27 4.22
N VAL A 101 -8.32 -14.58 4.32
CA VAL A 101 -8.63 -13.42 3.48
C VAL A 101 -8.08 -12.17 4.15
N ILE A 102 -7.34 -11.36 3.39
CA ILE A 102 -6.79 -10.08 3.83
C ILE A 102 -7.62 -8.97 3.21
N TYR A 103 -8.02 -8.02 4.04
CA TYR A 103 -8.75 -6.82 3.66
C TYR A 103 -7.84 -5.62 3.80
N GLN A 104 -8.00 -4.65 2.92
CA GLN A 104 -7.35 -3.35 3.01
C GLN A 104 -8.41 -2.24 2.98
N ARG A 105 -8.08 -1.11 3.59
CA ARG A 105 -8.86 0.12 3.51
C ARG A 105 -7.96 1.32 3.48
N ARG A 106 -8.23 2.30 2.61
CA ARG A 106 -7.55 3.60 2.66
C ARG A 106 -8.07 4.41 3.86
N GLN A 107 -7.18 4.97 4.66
CA GLN A 107 -7.56 5.81 5.81
C GLN A 107 -7.77 7.28 5.39
N PRO A 108 -8.60 8.05 6.12
CA PRO A 108 -9.43 7.61 7.25
C PRO A 108 -10.76 6.95 6.82
N ASP A 109 -11.31 7.33 5.66
CA ASP A 109 -12.72 7.11 5.33
C ASP A 109 -12.97 6.13 4.18
N GLY A 110 -11.95 5.43 3.70
CA GLY A 110 -12.12 4.43 2.64
C GLY A 110 -13.01 3.27 3.09
N ASN A 111 -13.51 2.48 2.15
CA ASN A 111 -14.21 1.23 2.46
C ASN A 111 -13.23 0.06 2.54
N TRP A 112 -13.54 -0.91 3.41
CA TRP A 112 -12.82 -2.18 3.42
C TRP A 112 -13.12 -2.96 2.14
N TYR A 113 -12.08 -3.46 1.49
CA TYR A 113 -12.18 -4.32 0.32
C TYR A 113 -11.22 -5.50 0.45
N VAL A 114 -11.47 -6.57 -0.31
CA VAL A 114 -10.58 -7.73 -0.31
C VAL A 114 -9.28 -7.35 -1.03
N PHE A 115 -8.19 -7.35 -0.28
CA PHE A 115 -6.86 -7.09 -0.79
C PHE A 115 -6.19 -8.36 -1.31
N ARG A 116 -6.45 -9.48 -0.62
CA ARG A 116 -6.01 -10.81 -1.02
C ARG A 116 -7.04 -11.86 -0.61
N HIS A 117 -7.53 -12.63 -1.58
CA HIS A 117 -8.38 -13.78 -1.31
C HIS A 117 -7.58 -14.94 -0.67
N ALA A 118 -8.28 -15.83 0.04
CA ALA A 118 -7.66 -17.00 0.69
C ALA A 118 -6.86 -17.86 -0.30
N THR A 119 -7.44 -18.08 -1.48
CA THR A 119 -6.72 -18.53 -2.69
C THR A 119 -6.53 -17.29 -3.56
N ALA A 120 -5.27 -16.93 -3.82
CA ALA A 120 -4.96 -15.70 -4.55
C ALA A 120 -5.63 -15.71 -5.93
N ARG A 121 -6.36 -14.64 -6.23
CA ARG A 121 -6.98 -14.41 -7.54
C ARG A 121 -6.11 -13.50 -8.39
N ASP A 122 -6.44 -13.38 -9.67
CA ASP A 122 -5.67 -12.56 -10.60
C ASP A 122 -6.00 -11.06 -10.45
N ASP A 123 -7.20 -10.75 -9.97
CA ASP A 123 -7.70 -9.40 -9.72
C ASP A 123 -7.42 -8.91 -8.28
N ASP A 124 -6.76 -9.71 -7.45
CA ASP A 124 -6.35 -9.29 -6.11
C ASP A 124 -5.41 -8.08 -6.19
N GLU A 125 -5.69 -7.02 -5.42
CA GLU A 125 -4.80 -5.86 -5.32
C GLU A 125 -3.39 -6.26 -4.89
N PHE A 126 -3.26 -7.30 -4.06
CA PHE A 126 -1.99 -7.90 -3.66
C PHE A 126 -1.12 -8.34 -4.86
N ARG A 127 -1.70 -8.69 -6.00
CA ARG A 127 -0.94 -9.06 -7.22
C ARG A 127 -0.18 -7.87 -7.82
N LYS A 128 -0.60 -6.65 -7.51
CA LYS A 128 0.09 -5.42 -7.94
C LYS A 128 1.36 -5.14 -7.12
N LEU A 129 1.64 -5.92 -6.07
CA LEU A 129 2.90 -5.90 -5.33
C LEU A 129 3.94 -6.83 -5.97
N ILE A 130 4.70 -6.30 -6.92
CA ILE A 130 5.70 -7.05 -7.69
C ILE A 130 7.11 -6.94 -7.07
N PRO A 131 7.93 -8.00 -7.09
CA PRO A 131 9.27 -8.02 -6.50
C PRO A 131 10.34 -7.40 -7.43
N VAL A 132 10.00 -6.27 -8.07
CA VAL A 132 10.88 -5.55 -9.01
C VAL A 132 10.72 -4.06 -8.76
N ASP A 133 11.82 -3.32 -8.69
CA ASP A 133 11.80 -1.86 -8.67
C ASP A 133 11.55 -1.33 -10.09
N THR A 134 10.33 -0.82 -10.31
CA THR A 134 9.94 -0.23 -11.60
C THR A 134 9.82 1.29 -11.54
N VAL A 135 10.18 1.92 -10.41
CA VAL A 135 9.88 3.34 -10.15
C VAL A 135 11.13 4.18 -9.93
N SER A 136 12.20 3.63 -9.34
CA SER A 136 13.34 4.46 -8.91
C SER A 136 14.06 5.14 -10.08
N ALA A 137 14.23 4.44 -11.20
CA ALA A 137 14.83 5.04 -12.39
C ALA A 137 14.01 6.24 -12.91
N LYS A 138 12.69 6.12 -12.92
CA LYS A 138 11.78 7.21 -13.35
C LYS A 138 11.72 8.36 -12.35
N ALA A 139 11.69 8.07 -11.06
CA ALA A 139 11.76 9.09 -10.03
C ALA A 139 13.07 9.89 -10.12
N LEU A 140 14.20 9.21 -10.34
CA LEU A 140 15.51 9.85 -10.50
C LEU A 140 15.57 10.73 -11.76
N GLU A 141 15.08 10.23 -12.90
CA GLU A 141 14.99 10.99 -14.16
C GLU A 141 14.24 12.32 -13.93
N LEU A 142 13.05 12.26 -13.29
CA LEU A 142 12.26 13.45 -13.00
C LEU A 142 12.93 14.42 -12.04
N LYS A 143 13.61 13.90 -11.02
CA LYS A 143 14.39 14.70 -10.09
C LYS A 143 15.46 15.52 -10.81
N GLN A 144 16.18 14.90 -11.75
CA GLN A 144 17.22 15.60 -12.53
C GLN A 144 16.62 16.65 -13.47
N VAL A 145 15.49 16.35 -14.12
CA VAL A 145 14.78 17.32 -14.99
C VAL A 145 14.34 18.54 -14.19
N LEU A 146 13.72 18.33 -13.03
CA LEU A 146 13.21 19.43 -12.19
C LEU A 146 14.33 20.29 -11.61
N LEU A 147 15.44 19.68 -11.16
CA LEU A 147 16.62 20.42 -10.71
C LEU A 147 17.22 21.28 -11.82
N SER A 148 17.28 20.76 -13.05
CA SER A 148 17.81 21.51 -14.21
C SER A 148 16.94 22.71 -14.57
N GLN A 149 15.62 22.59 -14.39
CA GLN A 149 14.67 23.69 -14.63
C GLN A 149 14.77 24.79 -13.57
N GLU A 150 15.08 24.44 -12.32
CA GLU A 150 15.29 25.41 -11.24
C GLU A 150 16.56 26.25 -11.48
N VAL A 151 17.65 25.62 -11.94
CA VAL A 151 18.91 26.32 -12.28
C VAL A 151 18.76 27.27 -13.47
N ALA A 152 17.86 26.97 -14.40
CA ALA A 152 17.63 27.78 -15.60
C ALA A 152 16.70 29.00 -15.36
N ARG A 153 16.11 29.12 -14.18
CA ARG A 153 15.26 30.25 -13.78
C ARG A 153 16.05 31.31 -13.04
#